data_AF-A0A3N4LVJ0-F1
#
_entry.id   AF-A0A3N4LVJ0-F1
#
_cell.length_a   1.000
_cell.length_b   1.000
_cell.length_c   1.000
_cell.angle_alpha   90.00
_cell.angle_beta   90.00
_cell.angle_gamma   90.00
#
_symmetry.space_group_name_H-M   'P 1'
#
loop_
_entity.id
_entity.type
_entity.pdbx_description
1 polymer ?
#
loop_
_entity_poly.entity_id
_entity_poly.type
_entity_poly.pdbx_seq_one_letter_code
_entity_poly.pdbx_strand_id
1 'polypeptide(L)'
;PTCIECTPSPNNCDITAPCTSAMGQKLLCGCRPGYRAAYSPTDISKQWRFNFPYHEHRVWVAPGVKCDTLCDSPFGDNICGEVSFIDKC
;
A
#
# COMPACT_ATOMS: atom_id res chain seq x y z
N PRO A 1 10.99 5.13 6.60
CA PRO A 1 9.78 4.38 7.00
C PRO A 1 10.16 2.91 7.08
N THR A 2 9.77 2.21 8.14
CA THR A 2 10.06 0.78 8.28
C THR A 2 8.89 0.03 7.65
N CYS A 3 9.09 -0.55 6.47
CA CYS A 3 8.06 -1.37 5.86
C CYS A 3 8.04 -2.72 6.56
N ILE A 4 6.98 -2.95 7.32
CA ILE A 4 6.81 -4.19 8.05
C ILE A 4 6.29 -5.23 7.07
N GLU A 5 7.02 -6.34 6.93
CA GLU A 5 6.60 -7.45 6.10
C GLU A 5 5.35 -8.13 6.67
N CYS A 6 4.48 -8.61 5.77
CA CYS A 6 3.32 -9.38 6.16
C CYS A 6 3.63 -10.87 6.27
N THR A 7 3.01 -11.52 7.25
CA THR A 7 2.99 -12.97 7.39
C THR A 7 1.70 -13.47 6.76
N PRO A 8 1.71 -14.41 5.81
CA PRO A 8 0.47 -14.95 5.24
C PRO A 8 -0.24 -15.92 6.20
N SER A 9 0.49 -16.53 7.14
CA SER A 9 -0.07 -17.41 8.17
C SER A 9 0.78 -17.35 9.47
N PRO A 10 0.21 -16.88 10.61
CA PRO A 10 -1.08 -16.21 10.71
C PRO A 10 -1.07 -14.89 9.92
N ASN A 11 -2.16 -14.61 9.18
CA ASN A 11 -2.27 -13.38 8.41
C ASN A 11 -2.28 -12.16 9.35
N ASN A 12 -1.32 -11.25 9.19
CA ASN A 12 -1.24 -10.01 9.99
C ASN A 12 -1.74 -8.77 9.23
N CYS A 13 -2.18 -8.90 7.97
CA CYS A 13 -2.81 -7.82 7.24
C CYS A 13 -4.31 -7.70 7.53
N ASP A 14 -4.87 -6.52 7.31
CA ASP A 14 -6.33 -6.33 7.26
C ASP A 14 -6.93 -7.00 6.01
N ILE A 15 -8.20 -7.43 6.09
CA ILE A 15 -8.92 -8.07 4.98
C ILE A 15 -9.05 -7.16 3.73
N THR A 16 -8.94 -5.85 3.90
CA THR A 16 -8.97 -4.86 2.82
C THR A 16 -7.63 -4.67 2.14
N ALA A 17 -6.53 -5.15 2.74
CA ALA A 17 -5.17 -5.03 2.23
C ALA A 17 -4.45 -6.40 2.25
N PRO A 18 -4.80 -7.35 1.37
CA PRO A 18 -4.25 -8.69 1.40
C PRO A 18 -2.71 -8.71 1.35
N CYS A 19 -2.13 -9.70 2.04
CA CYS A 19 -0.70 -9.97 2.01
C CYS A 19 -0.31 -10.42 0.59
N THR A 20 0.51 -9.63 -0.09
CA THR A 20 0.86 -9.86 -1.49
C THR A 20 2.34 -9.60 -1.72
N SER A 21 2.90 -10.22 -2.76
CA SER A 21 4.29 -10.02 -3.13
C SER A 21 4.47 -8.61 -3.66
N ALA A 22 5.18 -7.78 -2.90
CA ALA A 22 5.76 -6.56 -3.38
C ALA A 22 7.10 -6.90 -4.02
N MET A 23 7.22 -6.64 -5.32
CA MET A 23 8.50 -6.67 -6.02
C MET A 23 9.16 -8.07 -6.08
N GLY A 24 8.42 -9.16 -5.88
CA GLY A 24 8.97 -10.51 -5.93
C GLY A 24 9.95 -10.87 -4.79
N GLN A 25 10.14 -9.97 -3.82
CA GLN A 25 11.15 -10.12 -2.76
C GLN A 25 10.54 -10.09 -1.36
N LYS A 26 9.58 -9.17 -1.11
CA LYS A 26 8.97 -8.98 0.21
C LYS A 26 7.46 -9.17 0.11
N LEU A 27 6.86 -9.70 1.17
CA LEU A 27 5.42 -9.73 1.30
C LEU A 27 4.98 -8.47 2.04
N LEU A 28 4.09 -7.68 1.45
CA LEU A 28 3.53 -6.46 2.06
C LEU A 28 2.00 -6.48 1.95
N CYS A 29 1.33 -5.73 2.83
CA CYS A 29 -0.12 -5.57 2.77
C CYS A 29 -0.47 -4.57 1.66
N GLY A 30 -1.05 -5.07 0.58
CA GLY A 30 -1.35 -4.28 -0.63
C GLY A 30 -2.82 -3.92 -0.72
N CYS A 31 -3.13 -2.65 -0.90
CA CYS A 31 -4.48 -2.16 -1.13
C CYS A 31 -5.04 -2.62 -2.48
N ARG A 32 -6.38 -2.65 -2.57
CA ARG A 32 -7.07 -2.72 -3.86
C ARG A 32 -6.74 -1.45 -4.67
N PRO A 33 -6.54 -1.55 -6.00
CA PRO A 33 -6.31 -0.37 -6.84
C PRO A 33 -7.40 0.69 -6.63
N GLY A 34 -6.99 1.96 -6.51
CA GLY A 34 -7.89 3.09 -6.25
C GLY A 34 -8.29 3.31 -4.79
N TYR A 35 -7.76 2.49 -3.86
CA TYR A 35 -7.98 2.63 -2.43
C TYR A 35 -6.68 2.89 -1.67
N ARG A 36 -6.81 3.63 -0.57
CA ARG A 36 -5.77 3.98 0.38
C ARG A 36 -6.26 3.84 1.82
N ALA A 37 -5.37 4.04 2.78
CA ALA A 37 -5.75 4.06 4.18
C ALA A 37 -6.40 5.41 4.56
N ALA A 38 -7.25 5.41 5.59
CA ALA A 38 -7.94 6.59 6.10
C ALA A 38 -7.02 7.60 6.82
N TYR A 39 -5.71 7.42 6.75
CA TYR A 39 -4.71 8.32 7.32
C TYR A 39 -4.34 9.43 6.33
N SER A 40 -3.52 10.37 6.78
CA SER A 40 -2.92 11.36 5.88
C SER A 40 -2.22 10.64 4.71
N PRO A 41 -2.47 11.02 3.45
CA PRO A 41 -1.81 10.43 2.28
C PRO A 41 -0.28 10.50 2.32
N THR A 42 0.25 11.47 3.07
CA THR A 42 1.69 11.68 3.27
C THR A 42 2.27 10.95 4.49
N ASP A 43 1.45 10.24 5.26
CA ASP A 43 1.91 9.45 6.41
C ASP A 43 2.52 8.12 5.98
N ILE A 44 3.82 8.18 5.68
CA ILE A 44 4.67 7.04 5.30
C ILE A 44 4.81 5.96 6.38
N SER A 45 4.34 6.19 7.61
CA SER A 45 4.31 5.16 8.65
C SER A 45 3.07 4.25 8.52
N LYS A 46 2.06 4.71 7.79
CA LYS A 46 0.78 4.02 7.60
C LYS A 46 0.59 3.52 6.19
N GLN A 47 0.98 4.33 5.20
CA GLN A 47 0.75 4.04 3.78
C GLN A 47 1.84 4.64 2.89
N TRP A 48 2.14 3.96 1.79
CA TRP A 48 3.14 4.41 0.82
C TRP A 48 2.91 3.79 -0.56
N ARG A 49 3.47 4.42 -1.58
CA ARG A 49 3.61 3.86 -2.93
C ARG A 49 5.09 3.61 -3.21
N PHE A 50 5.35 2.75 -4.19
CA PHE A 50 6.70 2.60 -4.72
C PHE A 50 6.79 3.10 -6.16
N ASN A 51 7.92 3.71 -6.48
CA ASN A 51 8.24 4.13 -7.83
C ASN A 51 8.94 2.98 -8.58
N PHE A 52 8.21 1.89 -8.85
CA PHE A 52 8.70 0.76 -9.63
C PHE A 52 7.79 0.48 -10.82
N PRO A 53 8.37 0.08 -11.97
CA PRO A 53 7.63 -0.26 -13.17
C PRO A 53 6.46 -1.22 -12.88
N TYR A 54 5.28 -0.88 -13.39
CA TYR A 54 4.05 -1.69 -13.36
C TYR A 54 3.34 -1.83 -12.00
N HIS A 55 3.90 -1.31 -10.90
CA HIS A 55 3.30 -1.37 -9.57
C HIS A 55 3.01 0.01 -8.97
N GLU A 56 3.18 1.07 -9.74
CA GLU A 56 3.04 2.46 -9.32
C GLU A 56 1.61 2.75 -8.84
N HIS A 57 0.61 2.05 -9.37
CA HIS A 57 -0.81 2.20 -9.01
C HIS A 57 -1.19 1.60 -7.65
N ARG A 58 -0.29 0.86 -6.99
CA ARG A 58 -0.59 0.17 -5.73
C ARG A 58 -0.16 1.00 -4.53
N VAL A 59 -1.09 1.13 -3.59
CA VAL A 59 -0.82 1.61 -2.23
C VAL A 59 -0.50 0.41 -1.34
N TRP A 60 0.51 0.56 -0.52
CA TRP A 60 0.95 -0.41 0.47
C TRP A 60 0.72 0.17 1.86
N VAL A 61 0.40 -0.69 2.82
CA VAL A 61 0.09 -0.27 4.19
C VAL A 61 0.80 -1.13 5.21
N ALA A 62 0.94 -0.61 6.43
CA ALA A 62 1.44 -1.40 7.56
C ALA A 62 0.44 -2.53 7.92
N PRO A 63 0.91 -3.65 8.50
CA PRO A 63 0.03 -4.71 8.99
C PRO A 63 -1.08 -4.19 9.92
N GLY A 64 -2.29 -4.75 9.78
CA GLY A 64 -3.49 -4.32 10.49
C GLY A 64 -4.09 -2.97 10.07
N VAL A 65 -3.47 -2.24 9.12
CA VAL A 65 -4.04 -0.99 8.61
C VAL A 65 -5.11 -1.29 7.58
N LYS A 66 -6.31 -0.77 7.83
CA LYS A 66 -7.45 -0.84 6.90
C LYS A 66 -7.22 0.08 5.70
N CYS A 67 -7.50 -0.44 4.51
CA CYS A 67 -7.37 0.24 3.23
C CYS A 67 -8.67 0.21 2.42
N ASP A 68 -9.68 0.94 2.93
CA ASP A 68 -11.02 1.04 2.35
C ASP A 68 -11.43 2.49 2.02
N THR A 69 -10.48 3.43 2.06
CA THR A 69 -10.73 4.83 1.69
C THR A 69 -10.45 5.02 0.21
N LEU A 70 -11.41 5.57 -0.54
CA LEU A 70 -11.21 5.88 -1.95
C LEU A 70 -10.13 6.96 -2.09
N CYS A 71 -9.23 6.78 -3.05
CA CYS A 71 -8.25 7.80 -3.40
C CYS A 71 -8.93 9.02 -4.04
N ASP A 72 -8.27 10.17 -3.98
CA ASP A 72 -8.70 11.41 -4.63
C ASP A 72 -8.70 11.24 -6.15
N SER A 73 -7.74 10.45 -6.66
CA SER A 73 -7.67 9.97 -8.04
C SER A 73 -7.74 8.44 -8.08
N PRO A 74 -8.94 7.83 -8.07
CA PRO A 74 -9.09 6.38 -8.02
C PRO A 74 -8.90 5.69 -9.39
N PHE A 75 -8.89 6.45 -10.48
CA PHE A 75 -8.76 5.96 -11.86
C PHE A 75 -7.79 6.83 -12.68
N GLY A 76 -7.35 6.32 -13.83
CA GLY A 76 -6.47 7.03 -14.76
C GLY A 76 -5.00 6.63 -14.61
N ASP A 77 -4.09 7.49 -15.08
CA ASP A 77 -2.66 7.18 -15.16
C ASP A 77 -1.93 7.32 -13.81
N ASN A 78 -2.44 8.15 -12.90
CA ASN A 78 -1.85 8.39 -11.57
C ASN A 78 -2.81 8.01 -10.44
N ILE A 79 -3.14 6.72 -10.37
CA ILE A 79 -4.00 6.17 -9.32
C ILE A 79 -3.37 6.40 -7.95
N CYS A 80 -4.13 6.99 -7.03
CA CYS A 80 -3.69 7.35 -5.68
C CYS A 80 -2.45 8.26 -5.67
N GLY A 81 -2.42 9.23 -6.61
CA GLY A 81 -1.41 10.28 -6.76
C GLY A 81 -1.00 10.99 -5.47
N GLU A 82 -1.94 11.12 -4.54
CA GLU A 82 -1.76 11.82 -3.27
C GLU A 82 -0.90 11.03 -2.25
N VAL A 83 -0.76 9.72 -2.42
CA VAL A 83 0.01 8.88 -1.50
C VAL A 83 1.50 9.01 -1.80
N SER A 84 2.29 9.27 -0.77
CA SER A 84 3.72 9.50 -0.92
C SER A 84 4.50 8.27 -1.41
N PHE A 85 5.47 8.51 -2.28
CA PHE A 85 6.44 7.50 -2.71
C PHE A 85 7.55 7.32 -1.70
N ILE A 86 8.05 6.08 -1.61
CA ILE A 86 9.28 5.76 -0.92
C ILE A 86 10.18 4.96 -1.87
N ASP A 87 11.48 5.23 -1.84
CA ASP A 87 12.44 4.54 -2.70
C ASP A 87 12.91 3.21 -2.10
N LYS A 88 12.73 3.03 -0.79
CA LYS A 88 13.22 1.85 -0.06
C LYS A 88 12.38 1.46 1.15
N CYS A 89 12.41 0.15 1.35
CA CYS A 89 12.07 -0.61 2.53
C CYS A 89 13.30 -1.43 2.93
#